data_AF-A0A2N6F0W8-F1
#
_entry.id   AF-A0A2N6F0W8-F1
#
_cell.length_a   1.000
_cell.length_b   1.000
_cell.length_c   1.000
_cell.angle_alpha   90.00
_cell.angle_beta   90.00
_cell.angle_gamma   90.00
#
_symmetry.space_group_name_H-M   'P 1'
#
loop_
_entity.id
_entity.type
_entity.pdbx_description
1 polymer ?
#
loop_
_entity_poly.entity_id
_entity_poly.type
_entity_poly.pdbx_seq_one_letter_code
_entity_poly.pdbx_strand_id
1 'polypeptide(L)'
;MKGNNSAAHRDELEQLVCAEANVKEKLEQFRSGSQTREMLEALLETISRQFEIEEQIMERIGLSLTPIHRNEHRKLINEIAQLEGNWKESLITDDVYIKSINYKLSFHDHYFDKTQRLLLAGR
;
A
#
# COMPACT_ATOMS: atom_id res chain seq x y z
N MET A 1 9.45 8.51 -30.10
CA MET A 1 9.31 9.93 -29.68
C MET A 1 9.80 10.04 -28.25
N LYS A 2 10.47 11.16 -27.93
CA LYS A 2 11.33 11.38 -26.76
C LYS A 2 10.54 11.39 -25.44
N GLY A 3 11.17 10.83 -24.41
CA GLY A 3 10.72 10.96 -23.02
C GLY A 3 10.60 12.42 -22.59
N ASN A 4 9.50 12.72 -21.91
CA ASN A 4 9.29 14.00 -21.23
C ASN A 4 8.24 13.93 -20.10
N ASN A 5 7.79 12.73 -19.68
CA ASN A 5 6.67 12.62 -18.75
C ASN A 5 7.04 12.71 -17.26
N SER A 6 8.32 12.55 -16.88
CA SER A 6 8.68 12.47 -15.45
C SER A 6 8.68 13.82 -14.71
N ALA A 7 8.95 14.93 -15.41
CA ALA A 7 8.94 16.27 -14.80
C ALA A 7 7.51 16.84 -14.67
N ALA A 8 6.60 16.47 -15.57
CA ALA A 8 5.23 16.97 -15.60
C ALA A 8 4.33 16.35 -14.51
N HIS A 9 4.76 15.24 -13.92
CA HIS A 9 3.99 14.49 -12.91
C HIS A 9 4.75 14.30 -11.59
N ARG A 10 5.77 15.13 -11.35
CA ARG A 10 6.67 15.00 -10.20
C ARG A 10 5.92 15.17 -8.87
N ASP A 11 5.00 16.11 -8.80
CA ASP A 11 4.23 16.40 -7.59
C ASP A 11 3.25 15.25 -7.26
N GLU A 12 2.66 14.63 -8.28
CA GLU A 12 1.82 13.44 -8.12
C GLU A 12 2.64 12.22 -7.69
N LEU A 13 3.87 12.07 -8.19
CA LEU A 13 4.77 11.00 -7.76
C LEU A 13 5.26 11.19 -6.33
N GLU A 14 5.48 12.43 -5.89
CA GLU A 14 5.88 12.75 -4.52
C GLU A 14 4.74 12.47 -3.51
N GLN A 15 3.48 12.66 -3.93
CA GLN A 15 2.31 12.27 -3.13
C GLN A 15 2.23 10.75 -2.87
N LEU A 16 2.63 9.92 -3.84
CA LEU A 16 2.70 8.46 -3.65
C LEU A 16 3.69 8.08 -2.55
N VAL A 17 4.90 8.65 -2.62
CA VAL A 17 5.99 8.38 -1.66
C VAL A 17 5.61 8.82 -0.24
N CYS A 18 4.98 9.99 -0.10
CA CYS A 18 4.52 10.49 1.21
C CYS A 18 3.45 9.59 1.83
N ALA A 19 2.54 9.07 1.01
CA ALA A 19 1.43 8.26 1.49
C ALA A 19 1.90 6.82 1.85
N GLU A 20 2.82 6.24 1.06
CA GLU A 20 3.54 4.99 1.38
C GLU A 20 4.34 5.10 2.69
N ALA A 21 5.01 6.24 2.91
CA ALA A 21 5.75 6.51 4.14
C ALA A 21 4.84 6.52 5.37
N ASN A 22 3.61 7.03 5.25
CA ASN A 22 2.63 7.08 6.35
C ASN A 22 2.17 5.67 6.78
N VAL A 23 1.95 4.76 5.82
CA VAL A 23 1.64 3.35 6.12
C VAL A 23 2.81 2.66 6.81
N LYS A 24 4.04 2.88 6.32
CA LYS A 24 5.27 2.31 6.89
C LYS A 24 5.54 2.85 8.30
N GLU A 25 5.37 4.14 8.52
CA GLU A 25 5.53 4.77 9.84
C GLU A 25 4.51 4.20 10.85
N LYS A 26 3.24 4.04 10.47
CA LYS A 26 2.25 3.37 11.34
C LYS A 26 2.66 1.92 11.65
N LEU A 27 3.17 1.19 10.66
CA LEU A 27 3.67 -0.19 10.84
C LEU A 27 4.89 -0.28 11.77
N GLU A 28 5.79 0.69 11.72
CA GLU A 28 6.94 0.78 12.64
C GLU A 28 6.52 1.19 14.05
N GLN A 29 5.58 2.14 14.17
CA GLN A 29 4.97 2.49 15.46
C GLN A 29 4.33 1.25 16.11
N PHE A 30 3.68 0.38 15.33
CA PHE A 30 3.20 -0.90 15.86
C PHE A 30 4.33 -1.75 16.43
N ARG A 31 5.43 -1.96 15.70
CA ARG A 31 6.57 -2.77 16.20
C ARG A 31 7.18 -2.25 17.51
N SER A 32 7.09 -0.96 17.81
CA SER A 32 7.65 -0.35 19.03
C SER A 32 6.82 -0.53 20.32
N GLY A 33 5.64 -1.15 20.24
CA GLY A 33 4.84 -1.53 21.42
C GLY A 33 3.92 -0.44 21.98
N SER A 34 3.74 0.69 21.31
CA SER A 34 2.76 1.73 21.68
C SER A 34 1.36 1.48 21.09
N GLN A 35 0.93 0.22 21.02
CA GLN A 35 -0.25 -0.16 20.25
C GLN A 35 -1.54 -0.11 21.08
N THR A 36 -2.59 0.49 20.54
CA THR A 36 -3.96 0.26 21.00
C THR A 36 -4.72 -0.57 19.96
N ARG A 37 -5.71 -1.34 20.42
CA ARG A 37 -6.60 -2.12 19.55
C ARG A 37 -7.27 -1.24 18.49
N GLU A 38 -7.63 -0.02 18.85
CA GLU A 38 -8.20 0.98 17.94
C GLU A 38 -7.24 1.32 16.77
N MET A 39 -5.94 1.41 17.03
CA MET A 39 -4.97 1.67 15.95
C MET A 39 -4.84 0.48 14.98
N LEU A 40 -4.97 -0.75 15.47
CA LEU A 40 -4.96 -1.97 14.65
C LEU A 40 -6.24 -2.10 13.80
N GLU A 41 -7.38 -1.66 14.33
CA GLU A 41 -8.65 -1.58 13.61
C GLU A 41 -8.61 -0.51 12.51
N ALA A 42 -7.92 0.62 12.75
CA ALA A 42 -7.74 1.68 11.75
C ALA A 42 -6.72 1.33 10.63
N LEU A 43 -6.03 0.20 10.73
CA LEU A 43 -4.95 -0.17 9.80
C LEU A 43 -5.49 -0.54 8.41
N LEU A 44 -6.56 -1.34 8.34
CA LEU A 44 -7.18 -1.72 7.07
C LEU A 44 -7.73 -0.50 6.32
N GLU A 45 -8.37 0.43 7.04
CA GLU A 45 -8.86 1.69 6.46
C GLU A 45 -7.69 2.53 5.90
N THR A 46 -6.60 2.63 6.65
CA THR A 46 -5.40 3.36 6.20
C THR A 46 -4.81 2.74 4.92
N ILE A 47 -4.70 1.41 4.86
CA ILE A 47 -4.18 0.69 3.69
C ILE A 47 -5.12 0.86 2.48
N SER A 48 -6.42 0.74 2.69
CA SER A 48 -7.43 0.94 1.63
C SER A 48 -7.34 2.35 1.06
N ARG A 49 -7.22 3.35 1.93
CA ARG A 49 -7.09 4.74 1.51
C ARG A 49 -5.81 5.00 0.72
N GLN A 50 -4.70 4.35 1.10
CA GLN A 50 -3.45 4.43 0.35
C GLN A 50 -3.63 3.91 -1.07
N PHE A 51 -4.22 2.74 -1.23
CA PHE A 51 -4.46 2.12 -2.54
C PHE A 51 -5.37 2.98 -3.43
N GLU A 52 -6.40 3.60 -2.87
CA GLU A 52 -7.25 4.54 -3.61
C GLU A 52 -6.47 5.74 -4.15
N ILE A 53 -5.61 6.35 -3.32
CA ILE A 53 -4.79 7.49 -3.72
C ILE A 53 -3.85 7.08 -4.85
N GLU A 54 -3.21 5.92 -4.71
CA GLU A 54 -2.30 5.40 -5.72
C GLU A 54 -3.01 5.15 -7.05
N GLU A 55 -4.14 4.45 -7.03
CA GLU A 55 -4.92 4.17 -8.23
C GLU A 55 -5.42 5.44 -8.92
N GLN A 56 -5.86 6.44 -8.16
CA GLN A 56 -6.27 7.74 -8.70
C GLN A 56 -5.12 8.45 -9.42
N ILE A 57 -3.91 8.38 -8.85
CA ILE A 57 -2.72 8.98 -9.46
C ILE A 57 -2.35 8.20 -10.72
N MET A 58 -2.29 6.87 -10.66
CA MET A 58 -1.97 6.01 -11.80
C MET A 58 -2.95 6.18 -12.97
N GLU A 59 -4.24 6.34 -12.67
CA GLU A 59 -5.29 6.63 -13.65
C GLU A 59 -5.10 8.01 -14.27
N ARG A 60 -4.81 9.03 -13.47
CA ARG A 60 -4.59 10.41 -13.93
C ARG A 60 -3.40 10.53 -14.88
N ILE A 61 -2.30 9.83 -14.59
CA ILE A 61 -1.08 9.86 -15.43
C ILE A 61 -1.12 8.83 -16.57
N GLY A 62 -2.18 8.02 -16.66
CA GLY A 62 -2.42 7.08 -17.76
C GLY A 62 -1.47 5.88 -17.81
N LEU A 63 -1.10 5.31 -16.66
CA LEU A 63 -0.28 4.09 -16.65
C LEU A 63 -1.04 2.90 -17.24
N SER A 64 -0.37 2.13 -18.10
CA SER A 64 -0.96 0.97 -18.76
C SER A 64 -1.31 -0.18 -17.81
N LEU A 65 -0.64 -0.25 -16.65
CA LEU A 65 -0.83 -1.31 -15.65
C LEU A 65 -1.94 -1.01 -14.64
N THR A 66 -2.54 0.18 -14.64
CA THR A 66 -3.57 0.60 -13.66
C THR A 66 -4.70 -0.43 -13.46
N PRO A 67 -5.28 -1.06 -14.51
CA PRO A 67 -6.34 -2.05 -14.31
C PRO A 67 -5.86 -3.32 -13.60
N ILE A 68 -4.62 -3.75 -13.86
CA ILE A 68 -4.01 -4.91 -13.22
C ILE A 68 -3.69 -4.57 -11.76
N HIS A 69 -3.09 -3.40 -11.52
CA HIS A 69 -2.72 -2.94 -10.19
C HIS A 69 -3.93 -2.84 -9.24
N ARG A 70 -5.01 -2.19 -9.70
CA ARG A 70 -6.29 -2.12 -8.98
C ARG A 70 -6.85 -3.50 -8.62
N ASN A 71 -6.68 -4.48 -9.50
CA ASN A 71 -7.13 -5.84 -9.23
C ASN A 71 -6.30 -6.51 -8.12
N GLU A 72 -4.99 -6.25 -8.06
CA GLU A 72 -4.13 -6.77 -7.00
C GLU A 72 -4.37 -6.07 -5.66
N HIS A 73 -4.57 -4.75 -5.63
CA HIS A 73 -5.04 -4.03 -4.44
C HIS A 73 -6.32 -4.64 -3.88
N ARG A 74 -7.32 -4.91 -4.74
CA ARG A 74 -8.57 -5.54 -4.31
C ARG A 74 -8.36 -6.92 -3.69
N LYS A 75 -7.50 -7.76 -4.26
CA LYS A 75 -7.17 -9.07 -3.68
C LYS A 75 -6.52 -8.90 -2.31
N LEU A 76 -5.56 -8.00 -2.20
CA LEU A 76 -4.83 -7.72 -0.97
C LEU A 76 -5.75 -7.20 0.13
N ILE A 77 -6.67 -6.27 -0.19
CA ILE A 77 -7.69 -5.79 0.77
C ILE A 77 -8.57 -6.94 1.27
N ASN A 78 -9.03 -7.82 0.39
CA ASN A 78 -9.83 -8.97 0.81
C ASN A 78 -9.06 -9.91 1.75
N GLU A 79 -7.78 -10.14 1.46
CA GLU A 79 -6.92 -10.97 2.32
C GLU A 79 -6.64 -10.33 3.68
N ILE A 80 -6.46 -9.00 3.73
CA ILE A 80 -6.28 -8.27 5.00
C ILE A 80 -7.60 -8.25 5.79
N ALA A 81 -8.75 -8.06 5.13
CA ALA A 81 -10.05 -8.12 5.79
C ALA A 81 -10.33 -9.49 6.42
N GLN A 82 -9.94 -10.58 5.74
CA GLN A 82 -10.03 -11.92 6.33
C GLN A 82 -9.11 -12.08 7.55
N LEU A 83 -7.88 -11.58 7.49
CA LEU A 83 -6.97 -11.57 8.64
C LEU A 83 -7.53 -10.74 9.81
N GLU A 84 -8.13 -9.59 9.53
CA GLU A 84 -8.75 -8.73 10.52
C GLU A 84 -9.92 -9.45 11.21
N GLY A 85 -10.75 -10.18 10.45
CA GLY A 85 -11.81 -11.03 11.01
C GLY A 85 -11.26 -12.08 11.98
N ASN A 86 -10.24 -12.84 11.55
CA ASN A 86 -9.58 -13.83 12.40
C ASN A 86 -8.99 -13.21 13.68
N TRP A 87 -8.43 -12.00 13.58
CA TRP A 87 -7.88 -11.27 14.72
C TRP A 87 -8.97 -10.77 15.68
N LYS A 88 -10.06 -10.19 15.16
CA LYS A 88 -11.21 -9.73 15.96
C LYS A 88 -11.86 -10.88 16.72
N GLU A 89 -11.91 -12.07 16.12
CA GLU A 89 -12.38 -13.31 16.73
C GLU A 89 -11.35 -13.96 17.68
N SER A 90 -10.18 -13.34 17.88
CA SER A 90 -9.09 -13.84 18.73
C SER A 90 -8.52 -15.19 18.30
N LEU A 91 -8.66 -15.55 17.01
CA LEU A 91 -8.07 -16.75 16.42
C LEU A 91 -6.56 -16.59 16.17
N ILE A 92 -6.10 -15.34 16.04
CA ILE A 92 -4.69 -14.97 15.91
C ILE A 92 -4.36 -13.81 16.87
N THR A 93 -3.11 -13.73 17.30
CA THR A 93 -2.62 -12.65 18.18
C THR A 93 -2.31 -11.37 17.41
N ASP A 94 -2.22 -10.23 18.11
CA ASP A 94 -1.81 -8.94 17.55
C ASP A 94 -0.48 -9.06 16.77
N ASP A 95 0.49 -9.78 17.32
CA ASP A 95 1.80 -9.99 16.68
C ASP A 95 1.67 -10.76 15.35
N VAL A 96 0.84 -11.81 15.32
CA VAL A 96 0.59 -12.57 14.08
C VAL A 96 -0.14 -11.71 13.05
N TYR A 97 -1.12 -10.92 13.49
CA TYR A 97 -1.86 -9.99 12.62
C TYR A 97 -0.92 -8.96 11.97
N ILE A 98 -0.10 -8.27 12.78
CA ILE A 98 0.86 -7.26 12.31
C ILE A 98 1.92 -7.86 11.38
N LYS A 99 2.49 -9.02 11.73
CA LYS A 99 3.49 -9.69 10.89
C LYS A 99 2.89 -10.11 9.55
N SER A 100 1.65 -10.59 9.56
CA SER A 100 0.95 -11.00 8.33
C SER A 100 0.66 -9.81 7.42
N ILE A 101 0.20 -8.68 7.95
CA ILE A 101 0.01 -7.45 7.18
C ILE A 101 1.34 -6.96 6.58
N ASN A 102 2.39 -6.88 7.41
CA ASN A 102 3.71 -6.47 6.96
C ASN A 102 4.24 -7.34 5.81
N TYR A 103 4.09 -8.66 5.92
CA TYR A 103 4.51 -9.59 4.88
C TYR A 103 3.76 -9.34 3.56
N LYS A 104 2.43 -9.20 3.63
CA LYS A 104 1.60 -8.98 2.43
C LYS A 104 1.92 -7.66 1.73
N LEU A 105 2.11 -6.58 2.50
CA LEU A 105 2.52 -5.29 1.95
C LEU A 105 3.94 -5.34 1.36
N SER A 106 4.89 -5.99 2.04
CA SER A 106 6.25 -6.14 1.53
C SER A 106 6.30 -6.95 0.22
N PHE A 107 5.44 -7.95 0.08
CA PHE A 107 5.31 -8.72 -1.15
C PHE A 107 4.73 -7.88 -2.29
N HIS A 108 3.72 -7.05 -2.00
CA HIS A 108 3.15 -6.10 -2.94
C HIS A 108 4.19 -5.09 -3.44
N ASP A 109 4.91 -4.43 -2.53
CA ASP A 109 6.01 -3.50 -2.84
C ASP A 109 7.07 -4.15 -3.75
N HIS A 110 7.40 -5.42 -3.50
CA HIS A 110 8.41 -6.13 -4.27
C HIS A 110 7.98 -6.38 -5.72
N TYR A 111 6.70 -6.65 -5.94
CA TYR A 111 6.18 -7.11 -7.23
C TYR A 111 5.74 -5.95 -8.16
N PHE A 112 5.12 -4.90 -7.61
CA PHE A 112 4.58 -3.79 -8.40
C PHE A 112 5.43 -2.51 -8.32
N ASP A 113 5.76 -2.04 -7.12
CA ASP A 113 6.42 -0.73 -6.95
C ASP A 113 7.82 -0.67 -7.55
N LYS A 114 8.60 -1.74 -7.44
CA LYS A 114 9.90 -1.82 -8.14
C LYS A 114 9.74 -1.76 -9.66
N THR A 115 8.72 -2.41 -10.20
CA THR A 115 8.45 -2.46 -11.64
C THR A 115 7.95 -1.11 -12.15
N GLN A 116 7.12 -0.42 -11.37
CA GLN A 116 6.56 0.89 -11.70
C GLN A 116 7.58 2.02 -11.55
N ARG A 117 8.42 2.00 -10.50
CA ARG A 117 9.55 2.94 -10.35
C ARG A 117 10.54 2.83 -11.50
N LEU A 118 10.77 1.62 -12.04
CA LEU A 118 11.59 1.44 -13.24
C LEU A 118 10.95 2.03 -14.51
N LEU A 119 9.62 1.99 -14.64
CA LEU A 119 8.89 2.61 -15.75
C LEU A 119 8.86 4.14 -15.63
N LEU A 120 8.79 4.68 -14.42
CA LEU A 120 8.81 6.13 -14.14
C LEU A 120 10.21 6.75 -14.16
N ALA A 121 11.25 5.95 -13.86
CA ALA A 121 12.65 6.38 -13.89
C ALA A 121 13.23 6.52 -15.31
N GLY A 122 12.44 6.29 -16.36
CA GLY A 122 12.77 6.75 -17.70
C GLY A 122 14.06 6.16 -18.27
N ARG A 123 13.96 4.91 -18.69
CA ARG A 123 14.14 4.66 -20.13
C ARG A 123 12.92 5.18 -20.88
#